data_AF-A0A534Z9Y4-F1
#
_entry.id   AF-A0A534Z9Y4-F1
#
_cell.length_a   1.000
_cell.length_b   1.000
_cell.length_c   1.000
_cell.angle_alpha   90.00
_cell.angle_beta   90.00
_cell.angle_gamma   90.00
#
_symmetry.space_group_name_H-M   'P 1'
#
loop_
_entity.id
_entity.type
_entity.pdbx_description
1 polymer ?
#
loop_
_entity_poly.entity_id
_entity_poly.type
_entity_poly.pdbx_seq_one_letter_code
_entity_poly.pdbx_strand_id
1 'polypeptide(L)' 'MPVLDRLSLDFVGGVRYWLPWSPLPSIQPYLGLGYRLAAFERDFGTDNSIDLQFRGPTSSAGFVF' A
#
# COMPACT_ATOMS: atom_id res chain seq x y z
N MET A 1 -18.83 26.35 -10.51
CA MET A 1 -18.61 24.89 -10.56
C MET A 1 -17.44 24.60 -9.63
N PRO A 2 -17.52 23.71 -8.63
CA PRO A 2 -16.36 23.41 -7.82
C PRO A 2 -15.33 22.73 -8.72
N VAL A 3 -14.18 23.36 -8.92
CA VAL A 3 -13.04 22.70 -9.55
C VAL A 3 -12.49 21.76 -8.49
N LEU A 4 -12.44 20.46 -8.80
CA LEU A 4 -11.75 19.49 -7.95
C LEU A 4 -10.26 19.71 -8.12
N ASP A 5 -9.73 20.72 -7.42
CA ASP A 5 -8.33 21.13 -7.51
C ASP A 5 -7.36 20.11 -6.90
N ARG A 6 -7.86 19.10 -6.16
CA ARG A 6 -7.03 18.10 -5.47
C ARG A 6 -7.72 16.75 -5.35
N LEU A 7 -7.07 15.70 -5.87
CA LEU A 7 -7.42 14.30 -5.66
C LEU A 7 -6.39 13.66 -4.72
N SER A 8 -6.83 13.08 -3.60
CA SER A 8 -5.98 12.36 -2.64
C SER A 8 -6.46 10.91 -2.51
N LEU A 9 -5.57 9.94 -2.75
CA LEU A 9 -5.86 8.51 -2.71
C LEU A 9 -4.82 7.78 -1.84
N ASP A 10 -5.30 6.94 -0.93
CA ASP A 10 -4.47 6.01 -0.14
C ASP A 10 -4.35 4.67 -0.89
N PHE A 11 -3.14 4.30 -1.33
CA PHE A 11 -2.87 2.99 -1.92
C PHE A 11 -1.87 2.22 -1.07
N VAL A 12 -2.11 0.93 -0.89
CA VAL A 12 -1.17 0.03 -0.21
C VAL A 12 -0.77 -1.07 -1.19
N GLY A 13 0.52 -1.11 -1.53
CA GLY A 13 1.09 -2.13 -2.40
C GLY A 13 2.04 -3.03 -1.61
N GLY A 14 1.94 -4.35 -1.78
CA GLY A 14 2.82 -5.27 -1.07
C GLY A 14 2.76 -6.70 -1.59
N VAL A 15 3.77 -7.48 -1.20
CA VAL A 15 3.92 -8.89 -1.53
C VAL A 15 3.82 -9.71 -0.25
N ARG A 16 3.14 -10.85 -0.32
CA ARG A 16 3.12 -11.86 0.74
C ARG A 16 3.99 -13.04 0.35
N TYR A 17 4.83 -13.48 1.28
CA TYR A 17 5.64 -14.68 1.19
C TYR A 17 5.09 -15.72 2.17
N TRP A 18 4.67 -16.85 1.64
CA TRP A 18 4.17 -17.98 2.43
C TRP A 18 5.34 -18.75 3.02
N LEU A 19 5.31 -18.97 4.33
CA LEU A 19 6.36 -19.77 4.96
C LEU A 19 6.18 -21.24 4.59
N PRO A 20 7.28 -21.98 4.37
CA PRO A 20 7.22 -23.39 3.96
C PRO A 20 6.76 -24.33 5.08
N TRP A 21 6.55 -23.80 6.29
CA TRP A 21 6.09 -24.54 7.45
C TRP A 21 4.74 -24.01 7.91
N SER A 22 3.97 -24.87 8.58
CA SER A 22 2.66 -24.55 9.13
C SER A 22 2.57 -25.07 10.57
N PRO A 23 2.09 -24.27 11.54
CA PRO A 23 1.95 -24.69 12.93
C PRO A 23 0.81 -25.70 13.14
N LEU A 24 -0.23 -25.65 12.30
CA LEU A 24 -1.42 -26.51 12.37
C LEU A 24 -1.94 -26.75 10.94
N PRO A 25 -2.52 -27.91 10.62
CA PRO A 25 -2.95 -28.24 9.25
C PRO A 25 -3.87 -27.19 8.58
N SER A 26 -4.60 -26.43 9.38
CA SER A 26 -5.53 -25.38 8.93
C SER A 26 -4.97 -23.96 9.05
N ILE A 27 -3.67 -23.77 9.31
CA ILE A 27 -3.08 -22.44 9.50
C ILE A 27 -1.89 -22.27 8.55
N GLN A 28 -1.97 -21.31 7.64
CA GLN A 28 -0.85 -20.98 6.75
C GLN A 28 -0.26 -19.60 7.12
N PRO A 29 0.94 -19.56 7.71
CA PRO A 29 1.61 -18.31 8.01
C PRO A 29 2.21 -17.63 6.77
N TYR A 30 2.24 -16.29 6.81
CA TYR A 30 2.90 -15.46 5.82
C TYR A 30 3.70 -14.32 6.45
N LEU A 31 4.73 -13.90 5.73
CA LEU A 31 5.42 -12.63 5.92
C LEU A 31 5.02 -11.69 4.78
N GLY A 32 4.76 -10.43 5.08
CA GLY A 32 4.42 -9.40 4.10
C GLY A 32 5.45 -8.29 4.10
N LEU A 33 5.78 -7.80 2.91
CA LEU A 33 6.55 -6.59 2.70
C LEU A 33 5.77 -5.68 1.75
N GLY A 34 5.76 -4.38 2.02
CA GLY A 34 5.01 -3.44 1.21
C GLY A 34 5.43 -2.01 1.40
N TYR A 35 4.73 -1.13 0.70
CA TYR A 35 4.83 0.31 0.78
C TYR A 35 3.41 0.88 0.84
N ARG A 36 3.28 2.03 1.51
CA ARG A 36 2.03 2.78 1.50
C ARG A 36 2.24 4.07 0.73
N LEU A 37 1.43 4.32 -0.29
CA LEU A 37 1.28 5.66 -0.85
C LEU A 37 0.54 6.50 0.19
N ALA A 38 1.28 7.42 0.80
CA ALA A 38 0.79 8.30 1.86
C ALA A 38 0.06 9.52 1.29
N ALA A 39 0.46 9.98 0.11
CA ALA A 39 -0.26 10.98 -0.65
C ALA A 39 0.01 10.80 -2.15
N PHE A 40 -1.06 10.82 -2.92
CA PHE A 40 -1.05 11.10 -4.35
C PHE A 40 -1.69 12.47 -4.49
N GLU A 41 -0.94 13.48 -4.94
CA GLU A 41 -1.50 14.81 -5.24
C GLU A 41 -1.27 15.10 -6.71
N ARG A 42 -2.36 15.39 -7.42
CA ARG A 42 -2.33 15.82 -8.81
C ARG A 42 -2.98 17.19 -8.89
N ASP A 43 -2.18 18.18 -9.25
CA ASP A 43 -2.66 19.52 -9.57
C ASP A 43 -3.05 19.54 -11.06
N PHE A 44 -4.31 19.86 -11.34
CA PHE A 44 -4.81 20.01 -12.71
C PHE A 44 -4.70 21.46 -13.23
N GLY A 45 -4.12 22.37 -12.43
CA GLY A 45 -3.79 23.74 -12.76
C GLY A 45 -2.48 23.89 -13.53
N THR A 46 -1.77 25.00 -13.29
CA THR A 46 -0.74 25.57 -14.17
C THR A 46 0.45 24.65 -14.47
N ASP A 47 0.84 23.80 -13.52
CA ASP A 47 2.10 23.05 -13.59
C ASP A 47 1.93 21.56 -13.93
N ASN A 48 0.69 21.04 -13.99
CA ASN A 48 0.34 19.63 -14.26
C ASN A 48 1.29 18.63 -13.55
N SER A 49 1.63 18.93 -12.29
CA SER A 49 2.60 18.18 -11.53
C SER A 49 1.95 17.02 -10.80
N ILE A 50 2.73 15.96 -10.58
CA ILE A 50 2.33 14.78 -9.83
C ILE A 50 3.32 14.63 -8.68
N ASP A 51 2.86 14.79 -7.45
CA ASP A 51 3.64 14.48 -6.25
C ASP A 51 3.21 13.11 -5.68
N LEU A 52 4.21 12.25 -5.48
CA LEU A 52 4.04 10.89 -4.95
C LEU A 52 4.82 10.76 -3.65
N GLN A 53 4.11 10.70 -2.53
CA GLN A 53 4.71 10.47 -1.24
C GLN A 53 4.52 9.02 -0.83
N PHE A 54 5.62 8.27 -0.75
CA PHE A 54 5.62 6.92 -0.22
C PHE A 54 6.01 6.95 1.26
N ARG A 55 5.18 6.36 2.11
CA ARG A 55 5.61 5.91 3.45
C ARG A 55 6.35 4.61 3.28
N GLY A 56 7.51 4.56 3.93
CA GLY A 56 8.58 3.56 3.75
C GLY A 56 8.16 2.10 3.89
N PRO A 57 9.14 1.18 3.85
CA PRO A 57 8.85 -0.24 3.80
C PRO A 57 8.06 -0.66 5.05
N THR A 58 6.86 -1.16 4.82
CA THR A 58 6.03 -1.78 5.84
C THR A 58 6.31 -3.27 5.84
N SER A 59 6.55 -3.85 7.02
CA SER A 59 6.55 -5.30 7.21
C SER A 59 5.27 -5.73 7.90
N SER A 60 4.79 -6.92 7.57
CA SER A 60 3.68 -7.58 8.25
C SER A 60 3.96 -9.06 8.42
N ALA A 61 3.30 -9.69 9.37
CA ALA A 61 3.27 -11.14 9.52
C ALA A 61 1.86 -11.53 9.95
N GLY A 62 1.40 -12.70 9.52
CA GLY A 62 0.05 -13.13 9.83
C GLY A 62 -0.22 -14.59 9.49
N PHE A 63 -1.46 -14.99 9.73
CA PHE A 63 -1.96 -16.34 9.53
C PHE A 63 -3.24 -16.29 8.69
N VAL A 64 -3.47 -17.30 7.86
CA VAL A 64 -4.75 -17.55 7.18
C VAL A 64 -5.27 -18.91 7.63
N PHE A 65 -6.59 -19.03 7.80
CA PHE A 65 -7.31 -20.21 8.29
C PHE A 65 -8.51 -20.54 7.42
#